data_AF-S4NNB9-F1
#
_entry.id   AF-S4NNB9-F1
#
_cell.length_a   1.000
_cell.length_b   1.000
_cell.length_c   1.000
_cell.angle_alpha   90.00
_cell.angle_beta   90.00
_cell.angle_gamma   90.00
#
_symmetry.space_group_name_H-M   'P 1'
#
loop_
_entity.id
_entity.type
_entity.pdbx_description
1 polymer ?
#
loop_
_entity_poly.entity_id
_entity_poly.type
_entity_poly.pdbx_seq_one_letter_code
_entity_poly.pdbx_strand_id
1 'polypeptide(L)' 'MDDLLKTISSLGVFPNKGQSAKNILEYLDGFSYLHTKRNTIFYQVNDSLHEVQVLNVLDNREDLVTKLSIFDIK' A
#
# COMPACT_ATOMS: atom_id res chain seq x y z
N MET A 1 2.73 -10.86 -12.25
CA MET A 1 2.66 -11.45 -10.89
C MET A 1 4.02 -11.34 -10.21
N ASP A 2 5.09 -11.72 -10.90
CA ASP A 2 6.48 -11.69 -10.39
C ASP A 2 6.94 -10.34 -9.83
N ASP A 3 6.56 -9.21 -10.43
CA ASP A 3 7.00 -7.89 -9.96
C ASP A 3 6.38 -7.48 -8.62
N LEU A 4 5.15 -7.90 -8.35
CA LEU A 4 4.48 -7.63 -7.08
C LEU A 4 5.15 -8.45 -5.96
N LEU A 5 5.40 -9.74 -6.21
CA LEU A 5 6.09 -10.61 -5.27
C LEU A 5 7.50 -10.09 -4.95
N LYS A 6 8.27 -9.68 -5.96
CA LYS A 6 9.58 -9.04 -5.74
C LYS A 6 9.47 -7.76 -4.90
N THR A 7 8.44 -6.96 -5.13
CA THR A 7 8.21 -5.74 -4.36
C THR A 7 7.92 -6.05 -2.90
N ILE A 8 7.03 -7.01 -2.64
CA ILE A 8 6.70 -7.46 -1.28
C ILE A 8 7.93 -8.07 -0.59
N SER A 9 8.69 -8.94 -1.26
CA SER A 9 9.95 -9.47 -0.71
C SER A 9 10.94 -8.36 -0.37
N SER A 10 11.00 -7.29 -1.17
CA SER A 10 11.89 -6.16 -0.90
C SER A 10 11.50 -5.37 0.35
N LEU A 11 10.24 -5.42 0.80
CA LEU A 11 9.82 -4.78 2.05
C LEU A 11 10.41 -5.48 3.28
N GLY A 12 10.68 -6.79 3.22
CA GLY A 12 11.36 -7.49 4.31
C GLY A 12 12.81 -7.02 4.51
N VAL A 13 13.47 -6.56 3.44
CA VAL A 13 14.85 -6.03 3.50
C VAL A 13 14.85 -4.52 3.76
N PHE A 14 13.86 -3.81 3.20
CA PHE A 14 13.74 -2.36 3.27
C PHE A 14 12.32 -1.97 3.75
N PRO A 15 12.01 -2.15 5.04
CA PRO A 15 10.66 -1.93 5.58
C PRO A 15 10.21 -0.46 5.48
N ASN A 16 11.13 0.48 5.52
CA ASN A 16 10.85 1.92 5.47
C ASN A 16 10.86 2.49 4.03
N LYS A 17 10.66 1.65 3.02
CA LYS A 17 10.66 2.05 1.59
C LYS A 17 9.38 2.79 1.17
N GLY A 18 8.28 2.57 1.88
CA GLY A 18 7.01 3.24 1.67
C GLY A 18 6.94 4.63 2.32
N GLN A 19 5.81 5.30 2.14
CA GLN A 19 5.48 6.55 2.81
C GLN A 19 4.55 6.27 4.00
N SER A 20 4.58 7.16 5.00
CA SER A 20 3.64 7.07 6.11
C SER A 20 2.20 7.29 5.62
N ALA A 21 1.30 6.38 5.98
CA ALA A 21 -0.13 6.49 5.67
C ALA A 21 -0.81 7.62 6.44
N LYS A 22 -0.17 8.15 7.49
CA LYS A 22 -0.58 9.38 8.19
C LYS A 22 -0.73 10.58 7.26
N ASN A 23 0.03 10.61 6.17
CA ASN A 23 -0.04 11.65 5.15
C ASN A 23 -1.37 11.65 4.36
N ILE A 24 -2.10 10.52 4.40
CA ILE A 24 -3.42 10.38 3.77
C ILE A 24 -4.49 10.77 4.80
N LEU A 25 -4.49 10.12 5.96
CA LEU A 25 -5.42 10.34 7.07
C LEU A 25 -4.70 10.16 8.41
N GLU A 26 -4.91 11.06 9.36
CA GLU A 26 -4.16 11.09 10.62
C GLU A 26 -4.28 9.81 11.45
N TYR A 27 -5.45 9.14 11.43
CA TYR A 27 -5.69 7.90 12.17
C TYR A 27 -4.92 6.69 11.63
N LEU A 28 -4.24 6.81 10.48
CA LEU A 28 -3.38 5.78 9.91
C LEU A 28 -1.92 5.91 10.41
N ASP A 29 -1.70 6.54 11.56
CA ASP A 29 -0.39 6.56 12.21
C ASP A 29 0.11 5.13 12.51
N GLY A 30 1.41 4.90 12.33
CA GLY A 30 2.01 3.56 12.43
C GLY A 30 1.83 2.66 11.20
N PHE A 31 1.05 3.08 10.19
CA PHE A 31 0.93 2.36 8.92
C PHE A 31 1.74 3.03 7.81
N SER A 32 2.14 2.22 6.84
CA SER A 32 2.89 2.65 5.66
C SER A 32 2.22 2.17 4.38
N TYR A 33 2.44 2.88 3.30
CA TYR A 33 2.02 2.45 1.97
C TYR A 33 3.16 2.57 0.95
N LEU A 34 3.23 1.60 0.04
CA LEU A 34 4.14 1.61 -1.10
C LEU A 34 3.34 1.63 -2.39
N HIS A 35 3.42 2.75 -3.10
CA HIS A 35 2.80 2.90 -4.41
C HIS A 35 3.76 2.41 -5.51
N THR A 36 3.26 1.55 -6.38
CA THR A 36 3.96 1.06 -7.58
C THR A 36 3.17 1.45 -8.83
N LYS A 37 3.68 1.15 -10.02
CA LYS A 37 2.96 1.43 -11.28
C LYS A 37 1.60 0.73 -11.38
N ARG A 38 1.42 -0.43 -10.74
CA ARG A 38 0.19 -1.24 -10.86
C ARG A 38 -0.58 -1.40 -9.56
N ASN A 39 0.12 -1.38 -8.42
CA ASN A 39 -0.51 -1.66 -7.13
C ASN A 39 -0.12 -0.64 -6.08
N THR A 40 -0.96 -0.49 -5.06
CA THR A 40 -0.64 0.18 -3.80
C THR A 40 -0.69 -0.86 -2.69
N ILE A 41 0.41 -1.02 -1.97
CA ILE A 41 0.56 -1.99 -0.88
C ILE A 41 0.47 -1.24 0.43
N PHE A 42 -0.52 -1.56 1.27
CA PHE A 42 -0.60 -1.09 2.65
C PHE A 42 -0.01 -2.12 3.59
N TYR A 43 0.83 -1.66 4.51
CA TYR A 43 1.55 -2.54 5.41
C TYR A 43 1.89 -1.85 6.73
N GLN A 44 2.27 -2.63 7.72
CA GLN A 44 2.79 -2.17 9.00
C GLN A 44 4.16 -2.82 9.25
N VAL A 45 5.06 -2.08 9.89
CA VAL A 45 6.35 -2.60 10.35
C VAL A 45 6.23 -2.87 11.85
N ASN A 46 6.57 -4.08 12.27
CA ASN A 46 6.69 -4.42 13.68
C ASN A 46 8.18 -4.55 14.02
N ASP A 47 8.77 -3.48 14.56
CA ASP A 47 10.18 -3.45 14.92
C ASP A 47 10.54 -4.44 16.04
N SER A 48 9.58 -4.79 16.91
CA SER A 48 9.84 -5.74 18.00
C SER A 48 10.00 -7.17 17.47
N LEU A 49 9.20 -7.54 16.47
CA LEU A 49 9.24 -8.87 15.85
C LEU A 49 10.15 -8.92 14.61
N HIS A 50 10.68 -7.79 14.16
CA HIS A 50 11.42 -7.67 12.89
C HIS A 50 10.62 -8.17 11.68
N GLU A 51 9.33 -7.83 11.66
CA GLU A 51 8.39 -8.33 10.66
C GLU A 51 7.69 -7.18 9.92
N VAL A 52 7.37 -7.43 8.64
CA VAL A 52 6.49 -6.58 7.85
C VAL A 52 5.19 -7.31 7.61
N GLN A 53 4.10 -6.75 8.10
CA GLN A 53 2.76 -7.28 7.88
C GLN A 53 2.10 -6.53 6.72
N VAL A 54 1.88 -7.23 5.62
CA VAL A 54 1.08 -6.71 4.51
C VAL A 54 -0.40 -6.81 4.87
N LEU A 55 -1.09 -5.67 4.87
CA LEU A 55 -2.49 -5.56 5.28
C LEU A 55 -3.43 -5.63 4.08
N ASN A 56 -3.07 -4.92 3.00
CA ASN A 56 -3.87 -4.90 1.80
C ASN A 56 -3.02 -4.59 0.56
N VAL A 57 -3.46 -5.08 -0.60
CA VAL A 57 -2.87 -4.75 -1.90
C VAL A 57 -4.00 -4.35 -2.84
N LEU A 58 -3.98 -3.10 -3.28
CA LEU A 58 -4.98 -2.54 -4.18
C LEU A 58 -4.42 -2.48 -5.61
N ASP A 59 -5.21 -2.87 -6.61
CA ASP A 59 -4.88 -2.59 -8.02
C ASP A 59 -5.24 -1.12 -8.33
N ASN A 60 -4.24 -0.34 -8.77
CA ASN A 60 -4.41 1.07 -9.06
C ASN A 60 -5.35 1.34 -10.25
N ARG A 61 -5.53 0.36 -11.15
CA ARG A 61 -6.39 0.50 -12.33
C ARG A 61 -7.85 0.25 -12.00
N GLU A 62 -8.15 -0.74 -11.17
CA GLU A 62 -9.51 -1.00 -10.72
C GLU A 62 -10.04 0.11 -9.80
N ASP A 63 -9.17 0.71 -8.98
CA ASP A 63 -9.53 1.85 -8.12
C ASP A 63 -9.96 3.09 -8.96
N LEU A 64 -9.30 3.34 -10.10
CA LEU A 64 -9.68 4.44 -11.00
C LEU A 64 -11.02 4.19 -11.69
N VAL A 65 -11.27 2.98 -12.19
CA VAL A 65 -12.53 2.63 -12.88
C VAL A 65 -13.72 2.66 -11.90
N THR A 66 -13.51 2.19 -10.68
CA THR A 66 -14.54 2.21 -9.62
C THR A 66 -14.84 3.65 -9.16
N LYS A 67 -13.83 4.52 -9.06
CA LYS A 67 -14.06 5.93 -8.73
C LYS A 67 -14.75 6.69 -9.87
N LEU A 68 -14.39 6.43 -11.13
CA LEU A 68 -15.05 7.05 -12.29
C LEU A 68 -16.54 6.70 -12.40
N SER A 69 -16.93 5.48 -11.99
CA SER A 69 -18.34 5.04 -12.01
C SER A 69 -19.18 5.66 -10.89
N ILE A 70 -18.57 6.27 -9.86
CA ILE A 70 -19.28 6.98 -8.77
C ILE A 70 -19.56 8.46 -9.15
N PHE A 71 -18.95 8.99 -10.21
CA PHE A 71 -19.15 10.39 -10.66
C PHE A 71 -20.29 10.57 -11.68
N ASP A 72 -21.28 9.66 -11.72
CA ASP A 72 -22.49 9.86 -12.53
C ASP A 72 -23.37 10.94 -11.86
N ILE A 73 -23.04 12.20 -12.13
CA ILE A 73 -23.83 13.36 -11.72
C ILE A 73 -25.05 13.41 -12.63
N LYS A 74 -26.22 13.08 -12.09
CA LYS A 74 -27.52 13.43 -12.68
C LYS A 74 -27.78 14.92 -12.62
#